data_AF-A0A959TZ54-F1
#
_entry.id   AF-A0A959TZ54-F1
#
_cell.length_a   1.000
_cell.length_b   1.000
_cell.length_c   1.000
_cell.angle_alpha   90.00
_cell.angle_beta   90.00
_cell.angle_gamma   90.00
#
_symmetry.space_group_name_H-M   'P 1'
#
loop_
_entity.id
_entity.type
_entity.pdbx_description
1 polymer ?
#
loop_
_entity_poly.entity_id
_entity_poly.type
_entity_poly.pdbx_seq_one_letter_code
_entity_poly.pdbx_strand_id
1 'polypeptide(L)' 'TYEHKHVLRDAINSTWGEEVLTGSNLPGDTLTVPIPSYTLDNGWVGDNCSLVAYVYNNVTREVMQVTERKFVP' A
#
# COMPACT_ATOMS: atom_id res chain seq x y z
N THR A 1 -21.67 -8.07 -18.35
CA THR A 1 -20.32 -7.53 -18.66
C THR A 1 -19.38 -7.95 -17.55
N TYR A 2 -18.11 -8.18 -17.87
CA TYR A 2 -17.11 -8.63 -16.90
C TYR A 2 -16.44 -7.43 -16.23
N GLU A 3 -16.25 -7.51 -14.91
CA GLU A 3 -15.53 -6.50 -14.13
C GLU A 3 -14.29 -7.12 -13.51
N HIS A 4 -13.11 -6.58 -13.83
CA HIS A 4 -11.88 -6.97 -13.15
C HIS A 4 -11.91 -6.48 -11.70
N LYS A 5 -11.50 -7.35 -10.76
CA LYS A 5 -11.37 -7.01 -9.32
C LYS A 5 -9.89 -7.00 -8.93
N HIS A 6 -9.54 -6.16 -7.94
CA HIS A 6 -8.20 -6.05 -7.37
C HIS A 6 -7.06 -5.83 -8.38
N VAL A 7 -7.34 -5.06 -9.43
CA VAL A 7 -6.30 -4.65 -10.40
C VAL A 7 -5.39 -3.64 -9.72
N LEU A 8 -4.07 -3.86 -9.78
CA LEU A 8 -3.10 -2.83 -9.40
C LEU A 8 -3.13 -1.71 -10.43
N ARG A 9 -3.45 -0.49 -10.00
CA ARG A 9 -3.65 0.66 -10.91
C ARG A 9 -2.54 1.69 -10.80
N ASP A 10 -1.93 1.84 -9.63
CA ASP A 10 -0.87 2.81 -9.37
C ASP A 10 -0.09 2.44 -8.11
N ALA A 11 1.08 3.05 -7.93
CA ALA A 11 1.96 2.91 -6.78
C ALA A 11 2.18 4.28 -6.12
N ILE A 12 1.62 4.48 -4.93
CA ILE A 12 1.55 5.80 -4.28
C ILE A 12 2.93 6.33 -3.84
N ASN A 13 3.78 5.49 -3.26
CA ASN A 13 5.06 5.92 -2.70
C ASN A 13 6.27 5.58 -3.58
N SER A 14 6.19 4.59 -4.47
CA SER A 14 7.20 4.21 -5.48
C SER A 14 6.90 2.80 -6.02
N THR A 15 7.45 2.43 -7.17
CA THR A 15 7.43 1.04 -7.69
C THR A 15 7.97 0.02 -6.68
N TRP A 16 8.95 0.42 -5.86
CA TRP A 16 9.60 -0.44 -4.86
C TRP A 16 9.26 -0.06 -3.43
N GLY A 17 8.37 0.92 -3.24
CA GLY A 17 8.10 1.55 -1.96
C GLY A 17 9.28 2.40 -1.48
N GLU A 18 9.31 2.61 -0.16
CA GLU A 18 10.32 3.37 0.55
C GLU A 18 10.88 2.55 1.72
N GLU A 19 12.08 2.90 2.18
CA GLU A 19 12.69 2.26 3.34
C GLU A 19 12.00 2.75 4.62
N VAL A 20 11.40 1.82 5.37
CA VAL A 20 10.64 2.13 6.60
C VAL A 20 11.34 1.70 7.89
N LEU A 21 12.37 0.85 7.79
CA LEU A 21 13.15 0.35 8.91
C LEU A 21 14.54 -0.09 8.45
N THR A 22 15.58 0.36 9.14
CA THR A 22 16.95 -0.16 9.00
C THR A 22 17.35 -0.87 10.29
N GLY A 23 17.82 -2.12 10.19
CA GLY A 23 18.22 -2.93 11.34
C GLY A 23 17.09 -3.80 11.91
N SER A 24 17.01 -3.91 13.24
CA SER A 24 16.01 -4.73 13.93
C SER A 24 15.09 -3.87 14.79
N ASN A 25 13.83 -4.29 14.86
CA ASN A 25 12.83 -3.80 15.81
C ASN A 25 12.55 -4.87 16.88
N LEU A 26 11.95 -4.45 17.99
CA LEU A 26 11.47 -5.38 19.01
C LEU A 26 10.02 -5.79 18.72
N PRO A 27 9.60 -6.99 19.14
CA PRO A 27 8.19 -7.37 19.09
C PRO A 27 7.32 -6.35 19.84
N GLY A 28 6.34 -5.77 19.15
CA GLY A 28 5.43 -4.75 19.69
C GLY A 28 5.72 -3.31 19.27
N ASP A 29 6.84 -3.06 18.59
CA ASP A 29 7.13 -1.74 18.01
C ASP A 29 6.11 -1.38 16.92
N THR A 30 5.70 -0.11 16.89
CA THR A 30 4.79 0.43 15.87
C THR A 30 5.57 1.34 14.92
N LEU A 31 5.48 1.08 13.62
CA LEU A 31 6.01 1.94 12.57
C LEU A 31 4.88 2.81 12.00
N THR A 32 5.11 4.12 11.96
CA THR A 32 4.19 5.07 11.34
C THR A 32 4.79 5.57 10.04
N VAL A 33 4.15 5.25 8.91
CA VAL A 33 4.59 5.68 7.59
C VAL A 33 3.59 6.70 7.04
N PRO A 34 4.01 7.96 6.81
CA PRO A 34 3.12 8.97 6.26
C PRO A 34 2.83 8.68 4.78
N ILE A 35 1.55 8.72 4.39
CA ILE A 35 1.15 8.57 3.00
C ILE A 35 1.10 9.95 2.35
N PRO A 36 1.78 10.18 1.20
CA PRO A 36 1.72 11.46 0.52
C PRO A 36 0.31 11.77 0.01
N SER A 37 0.01 13.05 -0.24
CA SER A 37 -1.24 13.44 -0.87
C SER A 37 -1.36 12.79 -2.25
N TYR A 38 -2.45 12.06 -2.48
CA TYR A 38 -2.71 11.35 -3.73
C TYR A 38 -4.02 11.81 -4.36
N THR A 39 -3.98 12.14 -5.65
CA THR A 39 -5.16 12.51 -6.42
C THR A 39 -5.63 11.28 -7.20
N LEU A 40 -6.84 10.81 -6.91
CA LEU A 40 -7.44 9.70 -7.66
C LEU A 40 -7.70 10.12 -9.12
N ASP A 41 -7.36 9.24 -10.06
CA ASP A 41 -7.69 9.44 -11.47
C ASP A 41 -9.22 9.55 -11.64
N ASN A 42 -9.67 10.59 -12.35
CA ASN A 42 -11.09 10.89 -12.54
C ASN A 42 -11.84 9.82 -13.37
N GLY A 43 -11.11 8.97 -14.10
CA GLY A 43 -11.67 7.81 -14.80
C GLY A 43 -11.92 6.59 -13.90
N TRP A 44 -11.54 6.64 -12.62
CA TRP A 44 -11.73 5.53 -11.69
C TRP A 44 -12.98 5.74 -10.84
N VAL A 45 -13.73 4.65 -10.64
CA VAL A 45 -14.89 4.65 -9.75
C VAL A 45 -14.39 4.46 -8.32
N GLY A 46 -14.33 5.53 -7.54
CA GLY A 46 -13.78 5.54 -6.17
C GLY A 46 -14.36 4.45 -5.26
N ASP A 47 -15.66 4.16 -5.35
CA ASP A 47 -16.32 3.10 -4.57
C ASP A 47 -15.77 1.68 -4.85
N ASN A 48 -15.14 1.50 -6.01
CA ASN A 48 -14.48 0.27 -6.44
C ASN A 48 -12.95 0.31 -6.23
N CYS A 49 -12.43 1.36 -5.60
CA CYS A 49 -11.01 1.51 -5.30
C CYS A 49 -10.72 1.15 -3.84
N SER A 50 -9.55 0.58 -3.62
CA SER A 50 -9.03 0.27 -2.29
C SER A 50 -7.53 0.51 -2.27
N LEU A 51 -7.06 1.00 -1.14
CA LEU A 51 -5.64 1.19 -0.87
C LEU A 51 -5.11 -0.03 -0.12
N VAL A 52 -4.08 -0.64 -0.68
CA VAL A 52 -3.34 -1.74 -0.04
C VAL A 52 -1.96 -1.21 0.33
N ALA A 53 -1.63 -1.30 1.61
CA ALA A 53 -0.30 -0.99 2.12
C ALA A 53 0.32 -2.26 2.72
N TYR A 54 1.58 -2.50 2.41
CA TYR A 54 2.29 -3.68 2.89
C TYR A 54 3.75 -3.35 3.21
N VAL A 55 4.30 -4.11 4.15
CA VAL A 55 5.72 -4.07 4.50
C VAL A 55 6.33 -5.40 4.09
N TYR A 56 7.47 -5.35 3.42
CA TYR A 56 8.18 -6.54 2.95
C TYR A 56 9.66 -6.46 3.28
N ASN A 57 10.28 -7.63 3.42
CA ASN A 57 11.72 -7.74 3.58
C ASN A 57 12.40 -7.60 2.21
N ASN A 58 13.26 -6.60 2.04
CA ASN A 58 13.90 -6.31 0.75
C ASN A 58 14.96 -7.35 0.32
N VAL A 59 15.40 -8.24 1.22
CA VAL A 59 16.34 -9.32 0.92
C VAL A 59 15.60 -10.63 0.60
N THR A 60 14.71 -11.07 1.49
CA THR A 60 13.98 -12.35 1.31
C THR A 60 12.75 -12.22 0.42
N ARG A 61 12.28 -10.99 0.16
CA ARG A 61 11.04 -10.67 -0.57
C ARG A 61 9.76 -11.16 0.12
N GLU A 62 9.85 -11.53 1.39
CA GLU A 62 8.70 -11.94 2.20
C GLU A 62 7.84 -10.72 2.56
N VAL A 63 6.52 -10.85 2.40
CA VAL A 63 5.56 -9.87 2.89
C VAL A 63 5.33 -10.13 4.37
N MET A 64 5.68 -9.16 5.22
CA MET A 64 5.66 -9.30 6.69
C MET A 64 4.31 -8.87 7.27
N GLN A 65 3.69 -7.84 6.69
CA GLN A 65 2.39 -7.33 7.14
C GLN A 65 1.67 -6.66 5.97
N VAL A 66 0.34 -6.74 5.97
CA VAL A 66 -0.53 -6.11 4.99
C VAL A 66 -1.73 -5.47 5.69
N THR A 67 -2.19 -4.35 5.16
CA THR A 67 -3.50 -3.79 5.45
C THR A 67 -4.17 -3.31 4.17
N GLU A 68 -5.50 -3.38 4.15
CA GLU A 68 -6.33 -2.82 3.08
C GLU A 68 -7.33 -1.86 3.69
N ARG A 69 -7.62 -0.77 2.97
CA ARG A 69 -8.70 0.15 3.31
C ARG A 69 -9.43 0.60 2.05
N LYS A 70 -10.76 0.61 2.10
CA LYS A 70 -11.57 1.20 1.02
C LYS A 70 -11.27 2.68 0.86
N PHE A 71 -11.26 3.15 -0.39
CA PHE A 71 -11.23 4.59 -0.65
C PHE A 71 -12.51 5.22 -0.09
N VAL A 72 -12.35 6.31 0.66
CA VAL A 72 -13.45 7.11 1.20
C VAL A 72 -13.11 8.57 0.85
N PRO A 73 -13.99 9.28 0.12
CA PRO A 73 -13.80 10.70 -0.22
C PRO A 73 -13.69 11.62 0.99
#